data_AF-A0A535AVR2-F1
#
_entry.id   AF-A0A535AVR2-F1
#
_cell.length_a   1.000
_cell.length_b   1.000
_cell.length_c   1.000
_cell.angle_alpha   90.00
_cell.angle_beta   90.00
_cell.angle_gamma   90.00
#
_symmetry.space_group_name_H-M   'P 1'
#
loop_
_entity.id
_entity.type
_entity.pdbx_description
1 polymer ?
#
loop_
_entity_poly.entity_id
_entity_poly.type
_entity_poly.pdbx_seq_one_letter_code
_entity_poly.pdbx_strand_id
1 'polypeptide(L)'
;MAWVDVGGGYSLAFDDSQLVCRNAKGSRLKSVPKEVREGEAAQQLLALKEWLEQHARECVETVETWMLRSLPIPRDVVESVWSDPAWQRPLRDAVVMPLDGEGQGFASGLLRGVDTTRGIGAVTPDGETRWSAAKQLLIPHPIVIGELDDFREFVSELQVEQGIAQLYRETFAKPADPSGNSVSTFAGGRFAQLRHALGRCRTLGFKVSGGFALTRVWEGSRMIEPRFWVGSDAPEAEAETGDLIWVDAASRQLPLSEVGAVAYSEGVRMASLVYAARVVEEQDDQG
;
A
#
# COMPACT_ATOMS: atom_id res chain seq x y z
N MET A 1 15.91 -17.66 -17.18
CA MET A 1 15.30 -17.23 -18.45
C MET A 1 14.68 -18.42 -19.16
N ALA A 2 13.35 -18.38 -19.36
CA ALA A 2 12.64 -19.35 -20.18
C ALA A 2 12.53 -18.78 -21.61
N TRP A 3 12.91 -19.59 -22.62
CA TRP A 3 12.87 -19.19 -24.03
C TRP A 3 11.68 -19.84 -24.72
N VAL A 4 10.94 -19.05 -25.50
CA VAL A 4 9.81 -19.47 -26.33
C VAL A 4 10.26 -19.50 -27.78
N ASP A 5 10.14 -20.64 -28.45
CA ASP A 5 10.35 -20.75 -29.89
C ASP A 5 9.22 -20.01 -30.62
N VAL A 6 9.58 -19.13 -31.55
CA VAL A 6 8.63 -18.30 -32.30
C VAL A 6 8.68 -18.59 -33.81
N GLY A 7 9.34 -19.68 -34.21
CA GLY A 7 9.52 -20.05 -35.61
C GLY A 7 10.62 -19.25 -36.30
N GLY A 8 10.91 -19.61 -37.56
CA GLY A 8 11.96 -18.96 -38.36
C GLY A 8 13.39 -19.11 -37.80
N GLY A 9 13.59 -20.04 -36.85
CA GLY A 9 14.88 -20.20 -36.16
C GLY A 9 15.15 -19.13 -35.10
N TYR A 10 14.12 -18.48 -34.58
CA TYR A 10 14.24 -17.51 -33.49
C TYR A 10 13.55 -17.99 -32.22
N SER A 11 14.04 -17.53 -31.07
CA SER A 11 13.33 -17.68 -29.79
C SER A 11 13.35 -16.37 -29.03
N LEU A 12 12.27 -16.10 -28.28
CA LEU A 12 12.10 -14.92 -27.44
C LEU A 12 12.14 -15.27 -25.95
N ALA A 13 12.58 -14.33 -25.14
CA ALA A 13 12.50 -14.39 -23.68
C ALA A 13 12.45 -12.96 -23.13
N PHE A 14 12.11 -12.84 -21.84
CA PHE A 14 12.40 -11.62 -21.09
C PHE A 14 13.71 -11.79 -20.31
N ASP A 15 14.59 -10.80 -20.47
CA ASP A 15 15.72 -10.55 -19.59
C ASP A 15 15.34 -9.32 -18.76
N ASP A 16 14.97 -9.56 -17.51
CA ASP A 16 14.22 -8.63 -16.66
C ASP A 16 12.99 -8.06 -17.38
N SER A 17 13.00 -6.77 -17.72
CA SER A 17 11.90 -6.09 -18.42
C SER A 17 12.07 -6.05 -19.93
N GLN A 18 13.22 -6.46 -20.46
CA GLN A 18 13.55 -6.33 -21.87
C GLN A 18 13.21 -7.61 -22.65
N LEU A 19 12.42 -7.45 -23.71
CA LEU A 19 12.20 -8.53 -24.68
C LEU A 19 13.47 -8.77 -25.49
N VAL A 20 14.02 -9.98 -25.41
CA VAL A 20 15.26 -10.39 -26.06
C VAL A 20 15.02 -11.52 -27.05
N CYS A 21 15.90 -11.62 -28.05
CA CYS A 21 15.81 -12.63 -29.10
C CYS A 21 17.15 -13.37 -29.24
N ARG A 22 17.08 -14.67 -29.53
CA ARG A 22 18.22 -15.48 -29.95
C ARG A 22 17.92 -16.21 -31.25
N ASN A 23 18.96 -16.53 -32.01
CA ASN A 23 18.84 -17.32 -33.24
C ASN A 23 18.94 -18.84 -32.97
N ALA A 24 18.83 -19.64 -34.04
CA ALA A 24 18.87 -21.10 -33.99
C ALA A 24 20.19 -21.68 -33.45
N LYS A 25 21.29 -20.90 -33.47
CA LYS A 25 22.58 -21.27 -32.87
C LYS A 25 22.65 -20.93 -31.37
N GLY A 26 21.55 -20.43 -30.80
CA GLY A 26 21.47 -19.98 -29.40
C GLY A 26 22.12 -18.62 -29.14
N SER A 27 22.64 -17.93 -30.18
CA SER A 27 23.30 -16.63 -30.01
C SER A 27 22.27 -15.52 -29.81
N ARG A 28 22.39 -14.76 -28.71
CA ARG A 28 21.56 -13.57 -28.44
C ARG A 28 21.86 -12.49 -29.48
N LEU A 29 20.80 -11.88 -30.00
CA LEU A 29 20.87 -10.80 -30.97
C LEU A 29 20.94 -9.44 -30.25
N LYS A 30 21.51 -8.43 -30.92
CA LYS A 30 21.55 -7.05 -30.41
C LYS A 30 20.16 -6.41 -30.30
N SER A 31 19.22 -6.84 -31.13
CA SER A 31 17.85 -6.37 -31.14
C SER A 31 16.92 -7.50 -31.58
N VAL A 32 15.64 -7.39 -31.21
CA VAL A 32 14.59 -8.27 -31.73
C VAL A 32 14.27 -7.83 -33.16
N PRO A 33 14.39 -8.71 -34.18
CA PRO A 33 14.01 -8.39 -35.55
C PRO A 33 12.55 -7.91 -35.63
N LYS A 34 12.26 -6.98 -36.56
CA LYS A 34 10.93 -6.35 -36.67
C LYS A 34 9.81 -7.37 -36.88
N GLU A 35 9.98 -8.30 -37.82
CA GLU A 35 9.01 -9.35 -38.14
C GLU A 35 8.73 -10.26 -36.94
N VAL A 36 9.77 -10.56 -36.15
CA VAL A 36 9.62 -11.36 -34.92
C VAL A 36 8.92 -10.57 -33.82
N ARG A 37 9.24 -9.28 -33.68
CA ARG A 37 8.64 -8.38 -32.68
C ARG A 37 7.16 -8.12 -32.95
N GLU A 38 6.76 -8.00 -34.21
CA GLU A 38 5.38 -7.76 -34.62
C GLU A 38 4.56 -9.05 -34.71
N GLY A 39 5.21 -10.22 -34.63
CA GLY A 39 4.57 -11.52 -34.65
C GLY A 39 3.73 -11.82 -33.40
N GLU A 40 2.78 -12.73 -33.55
CA GLU A 40 1.80 -13.10 -32.52
C GLU A 40 2.46 -13.51 -31.18
N ALA A 41 3.50 -14.34 -31.22
CA ALA A 41 4.18 -14.80 -30.01
C ALA A 41 4.83 -13.66 -29.22
N ALA A 42 5.38 -12.65 -29.89
CA ALA A 42 5.92 -11.47 -29.22
C ALA A 42 4.82 -10.63 -28.57
N GLN A 43 3.69 -10.45 -29.26
CA GLN A 43 2.53 -9.73 -28.72
C GLN A 43 1.94 -10.44 -27.50
N GLN A 44 1.81 -11.77 -27.54
CA GLN A 44 1.35 -12.58 -26.41
C GLN A 44 2.30 -12.49 -25.20
N LEU A 45 3.62 -12.52 -25.43
CA LEU A 45 4.61 -12.34 -24.37
C LEU A 45 4.54 -10.94 -23.74
N LEU A 46 4.40 -9.89 -24.55
CA LEU A 46 4.24 -8.52 -24.05
C LEU A 46 2.95 -8.35 -23.24
N ALA A 47 1.83 -8.87 -23.75
CA ALA A 47 0.55 -8.86 -23.03
C ALA A 47 0.63 -9.65 -21.71
N LEU A 48 1.29 -10.81 -21.70
CA LEU A 48 1.52 -11.59 -20.48
C LEU A 48 2.36 -10.80 -19.47
N LYS A 49 3.42 -10.12 -19.91
CA LYS A 49 4.23 -9.25 -19.04
C LYS A 49 3.38 -8.14 -18.41
N GLU A 50 2.60 -7.42 -19.22
CA GLU A 50 1.72 -6.36 -18.74
C GLU A 50 0.69 -6.89 -17.73
N TRP A 51 0.12 -8.07 -18.02
CA TRP A 51 -0.81 -8.74 -17.12
C TRP A 51 -0.16 -9.13 -15.79
N LEU A 52 1.05 -9.72 -15.80
CA LEU A 52 1.79 -10.07 -14.58
C LEU A 52 2.16 -8.84 -13.75
N GLU A 53 2.54 -7.74 -14.41
CA GLU A 53 2.82 -6.47 -13.72
C GLU A 53 1.56 -5.88 -13.09
N GLN A 54 0.41 -5.99 -13.76
CA GLN A 54 -0.87 -5.57 -13.22
C GLN A 54 -1.31 -6.45 -12.04
N HIS A 55 -1.21 -7.77 -12.17
CA HIS A 55 -1.51 -8.73 -11.11
C HIS A 55 -0.66 -8.48 -9.86
N ALA A 56 0.65 -8.22 -10.03
CA ALA A 56 1.53 -7.88 -8.92
C ALA A 56 1.10 -6.59 -8.20
N ARG A 57 0.65 -5.57 -8.92
CA ARG A 57 0.10 -4.34 -8.33
C ARG A 57 -1.19 -4.62 -7.56
N GLU A 58 -2.11 -5.39 -8.14
CA GLU A 58 -3.38 -5.75 -7.51
C GLU A 58 -3.19 -6.57 -6.22
N CYS A 59 -2.19 -7.46 -6.19
CA CYS A 59 -1.83 -8.20 -4.99
C CYS A 59 -1.36 -7.26 -3.87
N VAL A 60 -0.45 -6.32 -4.17
CA VAL A 60 0.02 -5.31 -3.21
C VAL A 60 -1.16 -4.46 -2.71
N GLU A 61 -1.97 -3.92 -3.61
CA GLU A 61 -3.14 -3.11 -3.26
C GLU A 61 -4.15 -3.88 -2.38
N THR A 62 -4.31 -5.17 -2.63
CA THR A 62 -5.20 -6.02 -1.82
C THR A 62 -4.65 -6.22 -0.40
N VAL A 63 -3.36 -6.50 -0.27
CA VAL A 63 -2.71 -6.65 1.04
C VAL A 63 -2.70 -5.34 1.82
N GLU A 64 -2.42 -4.21 1.16
CA GLU A 64 -2.54 -2.88 1.77
C GLU A 64 -3.99 -2.59 2.18
N THR A 65 -4.97 -3.04 1.40
CA THR A 65 -6.39 -2.94 1.76
C THR A 65 -6.71 -3.76 3.01
N TRP A 66 -6.18 -4.98 3.16
CA TRP A 66 -6.35 -5.75 4.39
C TRP A 66 -5.78 -5.00 5.61
N MET A 67 -4.62 -4.36 5.44
CA MET A 67 -4.00 -3.55 6.48
C MET A 67 -4.83 -2.31 6.85
N LEU A 68 -5.17 -1.48 5.86
CA LEU A 68 -5.91 -0.22 6.06
C LEU A 68 -7.33 -0.43 6.54
N ARG A 69 -7.89 -1.62 6.27
CA ARG A 69 -9.24 -1.96 6.69
C ARG A 69 -9.28 -2.88 7.92
N SER A 70 -8.13 -3.21 8.51
CA SER A 70 -8.03 -4.11 9.66
C SER A 70 -8.88 -5.38 9.48
N LEU A 71 -8.90 -5.92 8.25
CA LEU A 71 -9.78 -7.04 7.91
C LEU A 71 -9.17 -8.33 8.43
N PRO A 72 -9.90 -9.13 9.23
CA PRO A 72 -9.50 -10.50 9.52
C PRO A 72 -9.36 -11.28 8.21
N ILE A 73 -8.17 -11.83 8.00
CA ILE A 73 -7.82 -12.61 6.82
C ILE A 73 -7.88 -14.08 7.23
N PRO A 74 -8.79 -14.87 6.65
CA PRO A 74 -8.78 -16.31 6.83
C PRO A 74 -7.43 -16.93 6.42
N ARG A 75 -6.90 -17.83 7.25
CA ARG A 75 -5.59 -18.47 7.01
C ARG A 75 -5.56 -19.23 5.69
N ASP A 76 -6.66 -19.91 5.35
CA ASP A 76 -6.86 -20.65 4.11
C ASP A 76 -6.77 -19.76 2.86
N VAL A 77 -7.21 -18.48 2.95
CA VAL A 77 -6.99 -17.50 1.88
C VAL A 77 -5.51 -17.26 1.66
N VAL A 78 -4.75 -16.97 2.73
CA VAL A 78 -3.29 -16.75 2.64
C VAL A 78 -2.58 -18.00 2.12
N GLU A 79 -3.03 -19.18 2.53
CA GLU A 79 -2.48 -20.47 2.12
C GLU A 79 -2.68 -20.70 0.62
N SER A 80 -3.89 -20.43 0.11
CA SER A 80 -4.23 -20.63 -1.30
C SER A 80 -3.40 -19.77 -2.25
N VAL A 81 -2.91 -18.62 -1.78
CA VAL A 81 -2.12 -17.68 -2.59
C VAL A 81 -0.62 -17.73 -2.31
N TRP A 82 -0.18 -18.46 -1.28
CA TRP A 82 1.22 -18.41 -0.80
C TRP A 82 2.26 -18.85 -1.84
N SER A 83 1.86 -19.76 -2.75
CA SER A 83 2.74 -20.26 -3.82
C SER A 83 2.91 -19.26 -4.98
N ASP A 84 2.05 -18.26 -5.09
CA ASP A 84 2.17 -17.21 -6.10
C ASP A 84 3.15 -16.13 -5.61
N PRO A 85 4.29 -15.91 -6.28
CA PRO A 85 5.25 -14.88 -5.90
C PRO A 85 4.68 -13.46 -5.84
N ALA A 86 3.66 -13.15 -6.65
CA ALA A 86 3.00 -11.85 -6.66
C ALA A 86 2.26 -11.58 -5.35
N TRP A 87 1.66 -12.61 -4.75
CA TRP A 87 1.04 -12.56 -3.43
C TRP A 87 2.04 -12.69 -2.29
N GLN A 88 3.02 -13.58 -2.44
CA GLN A 88 4.02 -13.80 -1.41
C GLN A 88 4.83 -12.54 -1.14
N ARG A 89 5.16 -11.74 -2.16
CA ARG A 89 5.96 -10.51 -1.99
C ARG A 89 5.38 -9.51 -0.98
N PRO A 90 4.12 -9.06 -1.08
CA PRO A 90 3.52 -8.16 -0.09
C PRO A 90 3.18 -8.83 1.25
N LEU A 91 3.02 -10.15 1.29
CA LEU A 91 2.67 -10.89 2.50
C LEU A 91 3.87 -11.26 3.36
N ARG A 92 4.93 -11.76 2.74
CA ARG A 92 6.16 -12.16 3.41
C ARG A 92 6.78 -10.92 4.04
N ASP A 93 7.25 -11.07 5.28
CA ASP A 93 7.81 -9.97 6.07
C ASP A 93 6.80 -8.87 6.47
N ALA A 94 5.52 -8.99 6.14
CA ALA A 94 4.49 -8.19 6.79
C ALA A 94 4.39 -8.60 8.27
N VAL A 95 4.31 -7.64 9.18
CA VAL A 95 3.91 -7.91 10.56
C VAL A 95 2.47 -8.39 10.52
N VAL A 96 2.22 -9.53 11.16
CA VAL A 96 0.90 -10.13 11.28
C VAL A 96 0.55 -10.41 12.74
N MET A 97 -0.74 -10.37 13.05
CA MET A 97 -1.29 -10.72 14.36
C MET A 97 -2.28 -11.88 14.20
N PRO A 98 -1.99 -13.08 14.72
CA PRO A 98 -2.95 -14.18 14.73
C PRO A 98 -4.21 -13.82 15.54
N LEU A 99 -5.39 -14.19 15.04
CA LEU A 99 -6.67 -14.00 15.73
C LEU A 99 -7.25 -15.33 16.21
N ASP A 100 -7.97 -15.29 17.33
CA ASP A 100 -8.77 -16.40 17.86
C ASP A 100 -7.99 -17.71 18.08
N GLY A 101 -6.67 -17.64 18.23
CA GLY A 101 -5.87 -18.78 18.67
C GLY A 101 -6.09 -19.03 20.15
N GLU A 102 -6.37 -20.28 20.55
CA GLU A 102 -6.47 -20.70 21.94
C GLU A 102 -5.11 -20.55 22.65
N GLY A 103 -4.74 -19.33 23.03
CA GLY A 103 -3.63 -18.97 23.92
C GLY A 103 -2.21 -19.37 23.50
N GLN A 104 -2.02 -20.09 22.39
CA GLN A 104 -0.74 -20.65 21.96
C GLN A 104 -0.27 -19.99 20.65
N GLY A 105 0.89 -19.32 20.70
CA GLY A 105 1.53 -18.68 19.56
C GLY A 105 2.35 -17.44 19.92
N PHE A 106 2.20 -16.39 19.12
CA PHE A 106 2.88 -15.09 19.26
C PHE A 106 1.85 -13.96 19.11
N ALA A 107 2.10 -12.80 19.71
CA ALA A 107 1.21 -11.65 19.62
C ALA A 107 1.30 -10.96 18.25
N SER A 108 2.52 -10.72 17.78
CA SER A 108 2.83 -10.19 16.46
C SER A 108 4.18 -10.74 15.96
N GLY A 109 4.36 -10.81 14.64
CA GLY A 109 5.60 -11.31 14.04
C GLY A 109 5.66 -11.09 12.54
N LEU A 110 6.85 -11.13 11.95
CA LEU A 110 7.05 -11.05 10.51
C LEU A 110 6.63 -12.37 9.86
N LEU A 111 5.62 -12.33 8.99
CA LEU A 111 5.07 -13.52 8.35
C LEU A 111 6.15 -14.26 7.53
N ARG A 112 6.26 -15.57 7.75
CA ARG A 112 7.16 -16.48 7.01
C ARG A 112 6.41 -17.54 6.22
N GLY A 113 5.18 -17.82 6.58
CA GLY A 113 4.34 -18.74 5.85
C GLY A 113 3.11 -19.15 6.63
N VAL A 114 2.25 -19.87 5.94
CA VAL A 114 1.08 -20.54 6.50
C VAL A 114 1.14 -22.01 6.08
N ASP A 115 0.72 -22.88 6.97
CA ASP A 115 0.77 -24.33 6.80
C ASP A 115 -0.52 -24.95 7.34
N THR A 116 -1.06 -25.94 6.64
CA THR A 116 -2.29 -26.64 7.04
C THR A 116 -2.22 -27.23 8.44
N THR A 117 -1.05 -27.75 8.81
CA THR A 117 -0.81 -28.52 10.04
C THR A 117 -0.28 -27.63 11.16
N ARG A 118 0.72 -26.78 10.86
CA ARG A 118 1.37 -25.91 11.84
C ARG A 118 0.67 -24.57 12.04
N GLY A 119 -0.16 -24.14 11.10
CA GLY A 119 -0.88 -22.87 11.14
C GLY A 119 -0.07 -21.69 10.61
N ILE A 120 -0.11 -20.56 11.30
CA ILE A 120 0.51 -19.30 10.88
C ILE A 120 1.92 -19.21 11.46
N GLY A 121 2.94 -19.13 10.62
CA GLY A 121 4.34 -19.05 11.03
C GLY A 121 4.91 -17.66 10.86
N ALA A 122 5.52 -17.12 11.91
CA ALA A 122 6.18 -15.83 11.89
C ALA A 122 7.49 -15.84 12.67
N VAL A 123 8.35 -14.85 12.41
CA VAL A 123 9.51 -14.55 13.26
C VAL A 123 9.17 -13.35 14.13
N THR A 124 9.30 -13.53 15.44
CA THR A 124 9.14 -12.45 16.43
C THR A 124 10.36 -11.53 16.46
N PRO A 125 10.27 -10.31 17.02
CA PRO A 125 11.40 -9.39 17.10
C PRO A 125 12.64 -9.96 17.81
N ASP A 126 12.44 -10.93 18.72
CA ASP A 126 13.52 -11.69 19.39
C ASP A 126 14.23 -12.71 18.48
N GLY A 127 13.83 -12.84 17.21
CA GLY A 127 14.40 -13.79 16.25
C GLY A 127 13.84 -15.20 16.33
N GLU A 128 12.91 -15.50 17.24
CA GLU A 128 12.31 -16.83 17.34
C GLU A 128 11.28 -17.08 16.24
N THR A 129 11.33 -18.27 15.62
CA THR A 129 10.25 -18.72 14.74
C THR A 129 9.13 -19.34 15.58
N ARG A 130 7.95 -18.72 15.55
CA ARG A 130 6.76 -19.19 16.28
C ARG A 130 5.61 -19.52 15.34
N TRP A 131 4.76 -20.43 15.79
CA TRP A 131 3.60 -20.92 15.05
C TRP A 131 2.33 -20.73 15.87
N SER A 132 1.25 -20.33 15.21
CA SER A 132 -0.08 -20.20 15.82
C SER A 132 -1.12 -21.03 15.09
N ALA A 133 -1.94 -21.77 15.85
CA ALA A 133 -3.07 -22.54 15.32
C ALA A 133 -4.29 -21.67 14.94
N ALA A 134 -4.20 -20.35 15.08
CA ALA A 134 -5.20 -19.39 14.68
C ALA A 134 -5.75 -19.65 13.26
N LYS A 135 -7.05 -19.41 13.09
CA LYS A 135 -7.74 -19.59 11.80
C LYS A 135 -7.74 -18.33 10.96
N GLN A 136 -7.41 -17.20 11.56
CA GLN A 136 -7.37 -15.89 10.91
C GLN A 136 -6.15 -15.12 11.39
N LEU A 137 -5.72 -14.14 10.61
CA LEU A 137 -4.72 -13.16 11.01
C LEU A 137 -5.12 -11.75 10.56
N LEU A 138 -4.56 -10.74 11.22
CA LEU A 138 -4.55 -9.37 10.75
C LEU A 138 -3.18 -9.01 10.20
N ILE A 139 -3.17 -8.09 9.24
CA ILE A 139 -2.01 -7.26 8.97
C ILE A 139 -2.29 -5.93 9.68
N PRO A 140 -1.78 -5.69 10.90
CA PRO A 140 -2.07 -4.46 11.63
C PRO A 140 -1.53 -3.22 10.92
N HIS A 141 -2.27 -2.12 11.01
CA HIS A 141 -1.74 -0.79 10.71
C HIS A 141 -0.60 -0.46 11.67
N PRO A 142 0.51 0.19 11.24
CA PRO A 142 1.66 0.47 12.09
C PRO A 142 1.34 1.21 13.39
N ILE A 143 0.35 2.11 13.41
CA ILE A 143 -0.06 2.84 14.64
C ILE A 143 -0.57 1.92 15.77
N VAL A 144 -1.00 0.70 15.45
CA VAL A 144 -1.48 -0.29 16.43
C VAL A 144 -0.51 -1.44 16.64
N ILE A 145 0.66 -1.42 16.00
CA ILE A 145 1.74 -2.38 16.26
C ILE A 145 2.42 -1.98 17.56
N GLY A 146 2.31 -2.82 18.59
CA GLY A 146 3.17 -2.74 19.75
C GLY A 146 4.61 -3.06 19.36
N GLU A 147 5.59 -2.39 19.99
CA GLU A 147 7.02 -2.59 19.70
C GLU A 147 7.38 -2.31 18.23
N LEU A 148 6.71 -1.31 17.60
CA LEU A 148 6.95 -0.96 16.18
C LEU A 148 8.43 -0.68 15.87
N ASP A 149 9.14 -0.03 16.80
CA ASP A 149 10.56 0.29 16.61
C ASP A 149 11.44 -0.96 16.66
N ASP A 150 11.11 -1.94 17.52
CA ASP A 150 11.81 -3.24 17.58
C ASP A 150 11.65 -3.99 16.25
N PHE A 151 10.45 -3.95 15.64
CA PHE A 151 10.25 -4.50 14.30
C PHE A 151 11.07 -3.78 13.22
N ARG A 152 11.18 -2.45 13.29
CA ARG A 152 11.99 -1.65 12.35
C ARG A 152 13.47 -1.95 12.47
N GLU A 153 13.97 -2.05 13.70
CA GLU A 153 15.35 -2.46 13.98
C GLU A 153 15.58 -3.87 13.41
N PHE A 154 14.69 -4.81 13.71
CA PHE A 154 14.82 -6.19 13.27
C PHE A 154 14.83 -6.36 11.74
N VAL A 155 13.94 -5.70 10.99
CA VAL A 155 13.98 -5.76 9.51
C VAL A 155 15.22 -5.08 8.93
N SER A 156 15.73 -4.04 9.60
CA SER A 156 16.97 -3.36 9.20
C SER A 156 18.18 -4.28 9.36
N GLU A 157 18.27 -4.99 10.50
CA GLU A 157 19.32 -5.98 10.75
C GLU A 157 19.28 -7.15 9.77
N LEU A 158 18.08 -7.64 9.45
CA LEU A 158 17.89 -8.72 8.48
C LEU A 158 18.06 -8.27 7.02
N GLN A 159 18.22 -6.97 6.76
CA GLN A 159 18.24 -6.37 5.42
C GLN A 159 17.02 -6.79 4.58
N VAL A 160 15.87 -6.83 5.24
CA VAL A 160 14.59 -7.22 4.66
C VAL A 160 13.84 -5.99 4.17
N GLU A 161 13.39 -6.03 2.92
CA GLU A 161 12.48 -5.04 2.37
C GLU A 161 11.05 -5.58 2.37
N GLN A 162 10.12 -4.87 3.03
CA GLN A 162 8.70 -5.24 3.00
C GLN A 162 8.10 -4.99 1.62
N GLY A 163 7.26 -5.92 1.14
CA GLY A 163 6.52 -5.73 -0.11
C GLY A 163 5.33 -4.77 -0.02
N ILE A 164 5.06 -4.21 1.17
CA ILE A 164 4.04 -3.18 1.44
C ILE A 164 4.64 -2.08 2.31
N ALA A 165 4.08 -0.87 2.23
CA ALA A 165 4.43 0.22 3.15
C ALA A 165 3.72 0.03 4.50
N GLN A 166 4.23 -0.87 5.35
CA GLN A 166 3.72 -1.10 6.71
C GLN A 166 4.62 -0.44 7.77
N LEU A 167 5.82 -0.95 8.03
CA LEU A 167 6.65 -0.50 9.17
C LEU A 167 7.10 0.96 9.05
N TYR A 168 7.44 1.41 7.84
CA TYR A 168 7.90 2.78 7.57
C TYR A 168 6.81 3.70 7.04
N ARG A 169 5.55 3.25 7.03
CA ARG A 169 4.44 4.15 6.76
C ARG A 169 4.37 5.21 7.85
N GLU A 170 4.29 6.47 7.42
CA GLU A 170 4.16 7.61 8.31
C GLU A 170 2.86 7.49 9.12
N THR A 171 2.98 7.66 10.44
CA THR A 171 1.87 7.55 11.38
C THR A 171 1.71 8.84 12.18
N PHE A 172 0.46 9.15 12.55
CA PHE A 172 0.13 10.33 13.34
C PHE A 172 -0.71 9.91 14.55
N ALA A 173 -0.12 10.08 15.73
CA ALA A 173 -0.80 9.76 16.97
C ALA A 173 -2.02 10.66 17.18
N LYS A 174 -3.13 10.04 17.56
CA LYS A 174 -4.32 10.76 18.00
C LYS A 174 -4.04 11.44 19.36
N PRO A 175 -4.38 12.72 19.55
CA PRO A 175 -4.27 13.39 20.85
C PRO A 175 -5.04 12.64 21.93
N ALA A 176 -4.54 12.65 23.17
CA ALA A 176 -5.16 11.96 24.29
C ALA A 176 -6.56 12.49 24.65
N ASP A 177 -6.75 13.81 24.57
CA ASP A 177 -8.04 14.48 24.79
C ASP A 177 -8.44 15.29 23.54
N PRO A 178 -8.96 14.61 22.51
CA PRO A 178 -9.31 15.24 21.24
C PRO A 178 -10.63 16.02 21.37
N SER A 179 -10.58 17.34 21.26
CA SER A 179 -11.78 18.19 21.22
C SER A 179 -12.16 18.60 19.79
N GLY A 180 -13.46 18.82 19.54
CA GLY A 180 -13.96 19.33 18.25
C GLY A 180 -14.30 18.24 17.23
N ASN A 181 -14.48 18.65 15.98
CA ASN A 181 -14.96 17.81 14.87
C ASN A 181 -14.10 17.92 13.59
N SER A 182 -12.99 18.67 13.65
CA SER A 182 -12.07 18.86 12.52
C SER A 182 -10.63 19.08 12.98
N VAL A 183 -9.69 18.90 12.07
CA VAL A 183 -8.28 19.30 12.19
C VAL A 183 -8.00 20.37 11.14
N SER A 184 -7.64 21.57 11.60
CA SER A 184 -7.37 22.74 10.76
C SER A 184 -5.87 23.02 10.54
N THR A 185 -4.98 22.17 11.06
CA THR A 185 -3.51 22.31 10.92
C THR A 185 -3.04 22.44 9.47
N PHE A 186 -3.81 21.88 8.52
CA PHE A 186 -3.53 21.90 7.09
C PHE A 186 -4.46 22.83 6.31
N ALA A 187 -5.17 23.72 6.98
CA ALA A 187 -5.95 24.78 6.32
C ALA A 187 -5.03 25.89 5.81
N GLY A 188 -5.50 26.67 4.83
CA GLY A 188 -4.76 27.81 4.29
C GLY A 188 -3.64 27.44 3.31
N GLY A 189 -3.56 26.19 2.89
CA GLY A 189 -2.54 25.73 1.94
C GLY A 189 -2.88 26.16 0.52
N ARG A 190 -2.14 27.13 0.00
CA ARG A 190 -2.42 27.70 -1.33
C ARG A 190 -1.81 26.87 -2.46
N PHE A 191 -2.60 26.66 -3.50
CA PHE A 191 -2.17 26.14 -4.77
C PHE A 191 -2.45 27.18 -5.84
N ALA A 192 -1.47 27.42 -6.71
CA ALA A 192 -1.64 28.34 -7.84
C ALA A 192 -2.84 27.95 -8.72
N GLN A 193 -3.14 26.65 -8.82
CA GLN A 193 -4.31 26.14 -9.52
C GLN A 193 -4.85 24.88 -8.83
N LEU A 194 -6.17 24.74 -8.74
CA LEU A 194 -6.85 23.57 -8.16
C LEU A 194 -6.36 22.25 -8.78
N ARG A 195 -6.10 22.22 -10.09
CA ARG A 195 -5.60 21.01 -10.78
C ARG A 195 -4.28 20.47 -10.21
N HIS A 196 -3.47 21.30 -9.55
CA HIS A 196 -2.25 20.84 -8.88
C HIS A 196 -2.56 20.04 -7.62
N ALA A 197 -3.50 20.51 -6.79
CA ALA A 197 -3.98 19.77 -5.62
C ALA A 197 -4.68 18.46 -6.04
N LEU A 198 -5.54 18.51 -7.06
CA LEU A 198 -6.21 17.33 -7.61
C LEU A 198 -5.22 16.33 -8.20
N GLY A 199 -4.23 16.82 -8.94
CA GLY A 199 -3.14 16.01 -9.50
C GLY A 199 -2.34 15.31 -8.40
N ARG A 200 -2.03 16.03 -7.30
CA ARG A 200 -1.36 15.47 -6.13
C ARG A 200 -2.19 14.36 -5.47
N CYS A 201 -3.48 14.58 -5.26
CA CYS A 201 -4.38 13.55 -4.71
C CYS A 201 -4.36 12.28 -5.57
N ARG A 202 -4.47 12.42 -6.89
CA ARG A 202 -4.46 11.29 -7.83
C ARG A 202 -3.12 10.53 -7.81
N THR A 203 -1.99 11.24 -7.81
CA THR A 203 -0.66 10.61 -7.72
C THR A 203 -0.48 9.84 -6.42
N LEU A 204 -1.11 10.28 -5.33
CA LEU A 204 -1.09 9.62 -4.03
C LEU A 204 -2.18 8.54 -3.87
N GLY A 205 -3.00 8.29 -4.90
CA GLY A 205 -4.07 7.29 -4.86
C GLY A 205 -5.33 7.71 -4.09
N PHE A 206 -5.47 8.98 -3.72
CA PHE A 206 -6.65 9.48 -3.02
C PHE A 206 -7.78 9.78 -4.00
N LYS A 207 -9.00 9.37 -3.64
CA LYS A 207 -10.21 9.74 -4.38
C LYS A 207 -10.53 11.20 -4.10
N VAL A 208 -11.16 11.88 -5.05
CA VAL A 208 -11.69 13.24 -4.84
C VAL A 208 -13.17 13.26 -5.16
N SER A 209 -13.97 13.84 -4.27
CA SER A 209 -15.41 14.04 -4.46
C SER A 209 -15.89 15.28 -3.71
N GLY A 210 -16.71 16.12 -4.35
CA GLY A 210 -17.31 17.29 -3.71
C GLY A 210 -16.30 18.30 -3.15
N GLY A 211 -15.10 18.40 -3.74
CA GLY A 211 -14.02 19.25 -3.26
C GLY A 211 -13.19 18.67 -2.10
N PHE A 212 -13.42 17.41 -1.73
CA PHE A 212 -12.66 16.71 -0.70
C PHE A 212 -11.78 15.61 -1.29
N ALA A 213 -10.53 15.52 -0.84
CA ALA A 213 -9.76 14.29 -0.91
C ALA A 213 -10.28 13.31 0.14
N LEU A 214 -10.42 12.03 -0.23
CA LEU A 214 -11.02 10.99 0.59
C LEU A 214 -10.13 9.75 0.63
N THR A 215 -10.10 9.11 1.80
CA THR A 215 -9.64 7.73 1.98
C THR A 215 -10.66 6.96 2.83
N ARG A 216 -10.75 5.64 2.68
CA ARG A 216 -11.66 4.82 3.49
C ARG A 216 -10.85 3.96 4.43
N VAL A 217 -11.11 4.13 5.72
CA VAL A 217 -10.48 3.35 6.77
C VAL A 217 -11.54 2.50 7.43
N TRP A 218 -11.19 1.24 7.71
CA TRP A 218 -12.00 0.42 8.59
C TRP A 218 -11.24 0.16 9.86
N GLU A 219 -11.90 0.46 10.97
CA GLU A 219 -11.38 0.25 12.30
C GLU A 219 -12.41 -0.56 13.07
N GLY A 220 -12.07 -1.84 13.28
CA GLY A 220 -13.07 -2.85 13.61
C GLY A 220 -14.15 -2.96 12.52
N SER A 221 -15.42 -3.00 12.92
CA SER A 221 -16.57 -3.07 12.01
C SER A 221 -17.13 -1.69 11.61
N ARG A 222 -16.40 -0.59 11.88
CA ARG A 222 -16.82 0.76 11.52
C ARG A 222 -16.01 1.28 10.33
N MET A 223 -16.73 1.70 9.28
CA MET A 223 -16.15 2.49 8.20
C MET A 223 -16.11 3.95 8.62
N ILE A 224 -14.93 4.54 8.57
CA ILE A 224 -14.70 5.97 8.78
C ILE A 224 -13.99 6.50 7.54
N GLU A 225 -14.50 7.61 6.99
CA GLU A 225 -13.94 8.27 5.81
C GLU A 225 -13.38 9.64 6.22
N PRO A 226 -12.05 9.78 6.36
CA PRO A 226 -11.43 11.09 6.40
C PRO A 226 -11.69 11.86 5.10
N ARG A 227 -12.03 13.14 5.22
CA ARG A 227 -12.27 14.07 4.11
C ARG A 227 -11.46 15.35 4.34
N PHE A 228 -10.55 15.63 3.43
CA PHE A 228 -9.71 16.84 3.48
C PHE A 228 -10.12 17.80 2.38
N TRP A 229 -10.50 19.03 2.73
CA TRP A 229 -10.92 20.02 1.74
C TRP A 229 -9.75 20.48 0.88
N VAL A 230 -9.90 20.35 -0.44
CA VAL A 230 -8.90 20.75 -1.45
C VAL A 230 -9.43 21.78 -2.46
N GLY A 231 -10.72 22.11 -2.42
CA GLY A 231 -11.35 23.12 -3.28
C GLY A 231 -12.31 22.54 -4.34
N SER A 232 -13.25 23.37 -4.81
CA SER A 232 -14.34 22.97 -5.73
C SER A 232 -14.52 23.89 -6.96
N ASP A 233 -13.62 24.86 -7.15
CA ASP A 233 -13.68 25.83 -8.24
C ASP A 233 -13.21 25.24 -9.59
N ALA A 234 -13.06 26.11 -10.60
CA ALA A 234 -12.50 25.71 -11.89
C ALA A 234 -11.06 25.19 -11.73
N PRO A 235 -10.60 24.19 -12.53
CA PRO A 235 -9.27 23.61 -12.38
C PRO A 235 -8.09 24.60 -12.43
N GLU A 236 -8.26 25.70 -13.15
CA GLU A 236 -7.30 26.80 -13.32
C GLU A 236 -7.40 27.90 -12.25
N ALA A 237 -8.44 27.89 -11.42
CA ALA A 237 -8.59 28.84 -10.32
C ALA A 237 -7.60 28.52 -9.20
N GLU A 238 -7.17 29.54 -8.47
CA GLU A 238 -6.44 29.38 -7.22
C GLU A 238 -7.26 28.52 -6.24
N ALA A 239 -6.58 27.70 -5.45
CA ALA A 239 -7.23 26.84 -4.46
C ALA A 239 -6.55 26.98 -3.11
N GLU A 240 -7.35 26.88 -2.06
CA GLU A 240 -6.90 26.90 -0.67
C GLU A 240 -7.43 25.64 0.04
N THR A 241 -6.55 24.92 0.71
CA THR A 241 -6.96 23.77 1.52
C THR A 241 -7.71 24.22 2.76
N GLY A 242 -8.61 23.37 3.25
CA GLY A 242 -9.43 23.65 4.41
C GLY A 242 -9.30 22.58 5.47
N ASP A 243 -10.38 22.37 6.22
CA ASP A 243 -10.39 21.42 7.32
C ASP A 243 -10.32 19.96 6.85
N LEU A 244 -9.66 19.15 7.68
CA LEU A 244 -9.78 17.69 7.68
C LEU A 244 -10.88 17.29 8.65
N ILE A 245 -11.88 16.56 8.15
CA ILE A 245 -12.99 16.02 8.94
C ILE A 245 -13.08 14.51 8.77
N TRP A 246 -13.84 13.84 9.64
CA TRP A 246 -14.14 12.42 9.52
C TRP A 246 -15.64 12.23 9.47
N VAL A 247 -16.10 11.31 8.61
CA VAL A 247 -17.51 10.96 8.51
C VAL A 247 -17.72 9.46 8.65
N ASP A 248 -18.93 9.07 9.06
CA ASP A 248 -19.37 7.68 9.05
C ASP A 248 -19.91 7.23 7.67
N ALA A 249 -20.38 5.98 7.60
CA ALA A 249 -20.97 5.41 6.39
C ALA A 249 -22.25 6.14 5.90
N ALA A 250 -22.93 6.87 6.77
CA ALA A 250 -24.07 7.72 6.43
C ALA A 250 -23.65 9.15 6.07
N SER A 251 -22.35 9.41 5.90
CA SER A 251 -21.76 10.74 5.68
C SER A 251 -22.05 11.76 6.79
N ARG A 252 -22.32 11.29 8.02
CA ARG A 252 -22.45 12.18 9.19
C ARG A 252 -21.07 12.47 9.74
N GLN A 253 -20.78 13.75 9.99
CA GLN A 253 -19.52 14.16 10.59
C GLN A 253 -19.41 13.64 12.03
N LEU A 254 -18.25 13.09 12.35
CA LEU A 254 -17.93 12.54 13.67
C LEU A 254 -17.16 13.57 14.50
N PRO A 255 -17.39 13.64 15.83
CA PRO A 255 -16.46 14.31 16.73
C PRO A 255 -15.12 13.55 16.76
N LEU A 256 -14.01 14.26 16.99
CA LEU A 256 -12.67 13.63 17.03
C LEU A 256 -12.55 12.58 18.14
N SER A 257 -13.33 12.70 19.21
CA SER A 257 -13.43 11.69 20.27
C SER A 257 -13.90 10.33 19.76
N GLU A 258 -14.73 10.28 18.71
CA GLU A 258 -15.26 9.04 18.12
C GLU A 258 -14.42 8.44 16.99
N VAL A 259 -13.38 9.17 16.52
CA VAL A 259 -12.45 8.69 15.49
C VAL A 259 -11.36 7.86 16.15
N GLY A 260 -11.17 6.59 15.79
CA GLY A 260 -10.07 5.82 16.39
C GLY A 260 -8.71 6.10 15.75
N ALA A 261 -7.67 5.44 16.25
CA ALA A 261 -6.27 5.79 15.99
C ALA A 261 -5.87 5.59 14.52
N VAL A 262 -6.36 4.53 13.88
CA VAL A 262 -6.04 4.23 12.47
C VAL A 262 -6.69 5.26 11.56
N ALA A 263 -7.99 5.54 11.74
CA ALA A 263 -8.72 6.52 10.94
C ALA A 263 -8.17 7.93 11.11
N TYR A 264 -7.79 8.30 12.34
CA TYR A 264 -7.13 9.57 12.62
C TYR A 264 -5.79 9.66 11.90
N SER A 265 -4.91 8.67 12.09
CA SER A 265 -3.57 8.65 11.50
C SER A 265 -3.61 8.76 9.98
N GLU A 266 -4.48 8.00 9.31
CA GLU A 266 -4.59 8.01 7.84
C GLU A 266 -5.20 9.30 7.30
N GLY A 267 -6.13 9.91 8.02
CA GLY A 267 -6.67 11.22 7.66
C GLY A 267 -5.59 12.30 7.70
N VAL A 268 -4.82 12.34 8.79
CA VAL A 268 -3.72 13.31 8.97
C VAL A 268 -2.62 13.06 7.95
N ARG A 269 -2.25 11.80 7.67
CA ARG A 269 -1.29 11.44 6.63
C ARG A 269 -1.74 11.92 5.25
N MET A 270 -3.00 11.71 4.89
CA MET A 270 -3.56 12.22 3.63
C MET A 270 -3.46 13.74 3.55
N ALA A 271 -3.92 14.46 4.58
CA ALA A 271 -3.88 15.91 4.61
C ALA A 271 -2.43 16.44 4.52
N SER A 272 -1.51 15.87 5.30
CA SER A 272 -0.07 16.21 5.29
C SER A 272 0.55 16.06 3.90
N LEU A 273 0.35 14.90 3.25
CA LEU A 273 0.95 14.61 1.93
C LEU A 273 0.41 15.49 0.81
N VAL A 274 -0.86 15.89 0.89
CA VAL A 274 -1.47 16.83 -0.06
C VAL A 274 -0.95 18.23 0.23
N TYR A 275 -1.01 18.69 1.48
CA TYR A 275 -0.59 20.01 1.92
C TYR A 275 0.90 20.30 1.67
N ALA A 276 1.76 19.27 1.68
CA ALA A 276 3.18 19.38 1.35
C ALA A 276 3.45 19.87 -0.08
N ALA A 277 2.48 19.77 -1.01
CA ALA A 277 2.62 20.22 -2.40
C ALA A 277 2.13 21.66 -2.64
N ARG A 278 1.70 22.37 -1.59
CA ARG A 278 1.28 23.77 -1.66
C ARG A 278 2.44 24.67 -2.11
N VAL A 279 2.11 25.88 -2.58
CA VAL A 279 3.10 26.93 -2.79
C VAL A 279 3.69 27.32 -1.45
N VAL A 280 5.02 27.23 -1.33
CA VAL A 280 5.77 27.76 -0.19
C VAL A 280 6.29 29.12 -0.62
N GLU A 281 5.80 30.19 0.02
CA GLU A 281 6.39 31.52 -0.16
C GLU A 281 7.81 31.47 0.44
N GLU A 282 8.85 31.78 -0.35
CA GLU A 282 10.19 31.97 0.18
C GLU A 282 10.13 33.16 1.13
N GLN A 283 10.45 32.94 2.41
CA GLN A 283 10.71 34.06 3.32
C GLN A 283 11.99 34.72 2.84
N ASP A 284 11.87 35.92 2.28
CA ASP A 284 13.01 36.82 2.17
C ASP A 284 13.55 37.04 3.58
N ASP A 285 14.66 36.37 3.92
CA ASP A 285 15.51 36.70 5.06
C ASP A 285 15.99 38.15 4.87
N GLN A 286 15.18 39.11 5.33
CA GLN A 286 15.62 40.48 5.50
C GLN A 286 16.50 40.51 6.75
N GLY A 287 17.80 40.72 6.50
CA GLY A 287 18.89 40.66 7.48
C GLY A 287 18.96 41.80 8.49
#